data_AF-A0A2N3G334-F1
#
_entry.id   AF-A0A2N3G334-F1
#
_cell.length_a   1.000
_cell.length_b   1.000
_cell.length_c   1.000
_cell.angle_alpha   90.00
_cell.angle_beta   90.00
_cell.angle_gamma   90.00
#
_symmetry.space_group_name_H-M   'P 1'
#
loop_
_entity.id
_entity.type
_entity.pdbx_description
1 polymer ?
#
loop_
_entity_poly.entity_id
_entity_poly.type
_entity_poly.pdbx_seq_one_letter_code
_entity_poly.pdbx_strand_id
1 'polypeptide(L)'
;MPNVKEVATTQLGLTELRQAAELYPRESKAQAFEVVEVVRATMPLIRFSDENVGVSTHVAAVLKPFAALHLGAAVTHPAIDSIATYDAELARVAELYKLHVVTPGLPDGWHNE
;
A
#
# COMPACT_ATOMS: atom_id res chain seq x y z
N MET A 1 -8.79 -4.93 -13.31
CA MET A 1 -8.63 -4.65 -11.86
C MET A 1 -7.99 -5.87 -11.21
N PRO A 2 -7.06 -5.72 -10.26
CA PRO A 2 -6.45 -6.86 -9.57
C PRO A 2 -7.50 -7.68 -8.81
N ASN A 3 -7.36 -9.01 -8.82
CA ASN A 3 -8.15 -9.85 -7.92
C ASN A 3 -7.68 -9.66 -6.48
N VAL A 4 -8.57 -9.70 -5.48
CA VAL A 4 -8.18 -9.59 -4.05
C VAL A 4 -7.12 -10.65 -3.65
N LYS A 5 -7.08 -11.79 -4.36
CA LYS A 5 -6.10 -12.86 -4.14
C LYS A 5 -4.72 -12.59 -4.75
N GLU A 6 -4.63 -11.61 -5.64
CA GLU A 6 -3.40 -11.19 -6.34
C GLU A 6 -2.77 -9.94 -5.72
N VAL A 7 -3.38 -9.42 -4.65
CA VAL A 7 -2.89 -8.25 -3.92
C VAL A 7 -2.46 -8.64 -2.53
N ALA A 8 -1.35 -8.06 -2.09
CA ALA A 8 -0.89 -8.13 -0.71
C ALA A 8 -0.98 -6.74 -0.07
N THR A 9 -1.01 -6.69 1.25
CA THR A 9 -0.86 -5.44 2.01
C THR A 9 0.17 -5.63 3.11
N THR A 10 0.71 -4.54 3.64
CA THR A 10 1.63 -4.62 4.79
C THR A 10 0.84 -4.73 6.09
N GLN A 11 1.50 -5.15 7.18
CA GLN A 11 0.91 -5.06 8.51
C GLN A 11 0.50 -3.63 8.90
N LEU A 12 1.25 -2.62 8.41
CA LEU A 12 0.90 -1.21 8.56
C LEU A 12 -0.38 -0.88 7.79
N GLY A 13 -0.52 -1.37 6.56
CA GLY A 13 -1.69 -1.09 5.72
C GLY A 13 -2.98 -1.63 6.34
N LEU A 14 -2.92 -2.78 7.00
CA LEU A 14 -4.06 -3.29 7.79
C LEU A 14 -4.36 -2.42 9.01
N THR A 15 -3.33 -1.87 9.66
CA THR A 15 -3.50 -0.96 10.81
C THR A 15 -4.13 0.36 10.37
N GLU A 16 -3.68 0.94 9.25
CA GLU A 16 -4.27 2.14 8.64
C GLU A 16 -5.72 1.90 8.20
N LEU A 17 -6.01 0.76 7.58
CA LEU A 17 -7.38 0.38 7.21
C LEU A 17 -8.28 0.29 8.43
N ARG A 18 -7.81 -0.32 9.53
CA ARG A 18 -8.54 -0.38 10.79
C ARG A 18 -8.77 1.02 11.37
N GLN A 19 -7.75 1.89 11.37
CA GLN A 19 -7.88 3.27 11.82
C GLN A 19 -8.89 4.06 10.97
N ALA A 20 -8.87 3.87 9.65
CA ALA A 20 -9.86 4.48 8.77
C ALA A 20 -11.27 4.01 9.11
N ALA A 21 -11.48 2.71 9.36
CA ALA A 21 -12.77 2.17 9.80
C ALA A 21 -13.24 2.76 11.15
N GLU A 22 -12.32 3.08 12.06
CA GLU A 22 -12.67 3.73 13.33
C GLU A 22 -13.26 5.14 13.16
N LEU A 23 -12.92 5.83 12.07
CA LEU A 23 -13.41 7.17 11.76
C LEU A 23 -14.81 7.18 11.14
N TYR A 24 -15.38 6.01 10.81
CA TYR A 24 -16.74 5.93 10.25
C TYR A 24 -17.81 6.26 11.31
N PRO A 25 -18.93 6.90 10.91
CA PRO A 25 -20.09 7.10 11.76
C PRO A 25 -20.59 5.80 12.40
N ARG A 26 -21.26 5.91 13.55
CA ARG A 26 -21.73 4.75 14.31
C ARG A 26 -22.63 3.83 13.48
N GLU A 27 -23.47 4.39 12.60
CA GLU A 27 -24.39 3.60 11.78
C GLU A 27 -23.68 2.71 10.75
N SER A 28 -22.52 3.13 10.24
CA SER A 28 -21.77 2.44 9.19
C SER A 28 -20.48 1.78 9.68
N LYS A 29 -20.09 2.01 10.95
CA LYS A 29 -18.86 1.46 11.54
C LYS A 29 -18.80 -0.06 11.46
N ALA A 30 -19.89 -0.78 11.75
CA ALA A 30 -19.90 -2.25 11.66
C ALA A 30 -19.54 -2.74 10.25
N GLN A 31 -20.14 -2.13 9.22
CA GLN A 31 -19.86 -2.46 7.82
C GLN A 31 -18.41 -2.12 7.44
N ALA A 32 -17.87 -1.00 7.92
CA ALA A 32 -16.46 -0.66 7.68
C ALA A 32 -15.52 -1.71 8.30
N PHE A 33 -15.84 -2.21 9.49
CA PHE A 33 -15.08 -3.28 10.14
C PHE A 33 -15.23 -4.63 9.42
N GLU A 34 -16.37 -4.95 8.82
CA GLU A 34 -16.50 -6.16 7.99
C GLU A 34 -15.49 -6.16 6.84
N VAL A 35 -15.23 -5.01 6.22
CA VAL A 35 -14.20 -4.88 5.17
C VAL A 35 -12.79 -5.14 5.74
N VAL A 36 -12.49 -4.63 6.95
CA VAL A 36 -11.22 -4.92 7.64
C VAL A 36 -11.04 -6.43 7.82
N GLU A 37 -12.11 -7.14 8.21
CA GLU A 37 -12.04 -8.58 8.45
C GLU A 37 -11.87 -9.38 7.17
N VAL A 38 -12.53 -8.98 6.08
CA VAL A 38 -12.34 -9.58 4.76
C VAL A 38 -10.90 -9.42 4.30
N VAL A 39 -10.33 -8.21 4.40
CA VAL A 39 -8.93 -7.95 4.02
C VAL A 39 -7.98 -8.80 4.85
N ARG A 40 -8.14 -8.81 6.18
CA ARG A 40 -7.31 -9.62 7.08
C ARG A 40 -7.38 -11.13 6.76
N ALA A 41 -8.56 -11.62 6.41
CA ALA A 41 -8.77 -13.05 6.16
C ALA A 41 -8.31 -13.51 4.77
N THR A 42 -8.21 -12.60 3.80
CA THR A 42 -8.02 -12.97 2.38
C THR A 42 -6.73 -12.48 1.77
N MET A 43 -6.21 -11.32 2.19
CA MET A 43 -4.99 -10.75 1.62
C MET A 43 -3.74 -11.23 2.37
N PRO A 44 -2.71 -11.71 1.67
CA PRO A 44 -1.40 -11.93 2.25
C PRO A 44 -0.86 -10.67 2.94
N LEU A 45 -0.30 -10.83 4.14
CA LEU A 45 0.31 -9.75 4.91
C LEU A 45 1.84 -9.79 4.78
N ILE A 46 2.39 -8.72 4.20
CA ILE A 46 3.83 -8.49 4.15
C ILE A 46 4.27 -7.95 5.52
N ARG A 47 5.24 -8.64 6.12
CA ARG A 47 5.90 -8.20 7.34
C ARG A 47 7.11 -7.34 7.00
N PHE A 48 7.40 -6.38 7.87
CA PHE A 48 8.61 -5.58 7.71
C PHE A 48 9.86 -6.37 8.10
N SER A 49 10.90 -6.23 7.30
CA SER A 49 12.24 -6.76 7.52
C SER A 49 13.24 -5.63 7.74
N ASP A 50 14.44 -5.94 8.21
CA ASP A 50 15.51 -4.93 8.35
C ASP A 50 15.89 -4.32 7.00
N GLU A 51 15.84 -5.11 5.92
CA GLU A 51 16.10 -4.65 4.55
C GLU A 51 15.05 -3.61 4.10
N ASN A 52 13.78 -3.85 4.41
CA ASN A 52 12.70 -2.87 4.19
C ASN A 52 13.03 -1.54 4.85
N VAL A 53 13.52 -1.55 6.10
CA VAL A 53 13.76 -0.32 6.86
C VAL A 53 14.88 0.49 6.21
N GLY A 54 15.89 -0.20 5.68
CA GLY A 54 16.95 0.42 4.88
C GLY A 54 16.41 1.18 3.67
N VAL A 55 15.59 0.53 2.83
CA VAL A 55 14.96 1.19 1.67
C VAL A 55 14.04 2.33 2.09
N SER A 56 13.21 2.11 3.11
CA SER A 56 12.25 3.09 3.62
C SER A 56 12.95 4.36 4.08
N THR A 57 14.10 4.24 4.74
CA THR A 57 14.89 5.38 5.22
C THR A 57 15.43 6.23 4.07
N HIS A 58 15.84 5.62 2.96
CA HIS A 58 16.34 6.36 1.79
C HIS A 58 15.25 7.23 1.14
N VAL A 59 14.03 6.72 1.07
CA VAL A 59 12.91 7.41 0.40
C VAL A 59 12.11 8.32 1.34
N ALA A 60 12.31 8.22 2.65
CA ALA A 60 11.64 9.06 3.65
C ALA A 60 11.95 10.56 3.52
N ALA A 61 13.02 10.93 2.80
CA ALA A 61 13.33 12.33 2.50
C ALA A 61 12.35 12.97 1.50
N VAL A 62 11.65 12.16 0.69
CA VAL A 62 10.77 12.62 -0.39
C VAL A 62 9.35 12.05 -0.31
N LEU A 63 9.12 11.04 0.52
CA LEU A 63 7.81 10.44 0.76
C LEU A 63 7.34 10.67 2.19
N LYS A 64 6.02 10.69 2.37
CA LYS A 64 5.40 10.58 3.70
C LYS A 64 5.86 9.29 4.39
N PRO A 65 6.02 9.28 5.73
CA PRO A 65 6.59 8.13 6.45
C PRO A 65 5.93 6.77 6.15
N PHE A 66 4.60 6.71 6.08
CA PHE A 66 3.90 5.45 5.82
C PHE A 66 4.00 5.01 4.36
N ALA A 67 4.00 5.95 3.41
CA ALA A 67 4.27 5.66 2.01
C ALA A 67 5.70 5.11 1.80
N ALA A 68 6.69 5.69 2.50
CA ALA A 68 8.06 5.19 2.51
C ALA A 68 8.16 3.75 3.01
N LEU A 69 7.46 3.42 4.10
CA LEU A 69 7.42 2.05 4.66
C LEU A 69 6.77 1.04 3.72
N HIS A 70 5.64 1.40 3.10
CA HIS A 70 4.99 0.54 2.11
C HIS A 70 5.87 0.32 0.88
N LEU A 71 6.51 1.37 0.38
CA LEU A 71 7.44 1.26 -0.74
C LEU A 71 8.62 0.35 -0.38
N GLY A 72 9.24 0.54 0.78
CA GLY A 72 10.33 -0.32 1.23
C GLY A 72 9.92 -1.79 1.34
N ALA A 73 8.68 -2.07 1.73
CA ALA A 73 8.17 -3.44 1.80
C ALA A 73 7.97 -4.03 0.41
N ALA A 74 7.40 -3.27 -0.53
CA ALA A 74 7.22 -3.70 -1.90
C ALA A 74 8.56 -3.98 -2.60
N VAL A 75 9.51 -3.06 -2.51
CA VAL A 75 10.83 -3.16 -3.17
C VAL A 75 11.63 -4.37 -2.69
N THR A 76 11.53 -4.72 -1.40
CA THR A 76 12.32 -5.80 -0.80
C THR A 76 11.62 -7.15 -0.84
N HIS A 77 10.34 -7.19 -1.24
CA HIS A 77 9.59 -8.44 -1.28
C HIS A 77 9.71 -9.10 -2.67
N PRO A 78 10.27 -10.32 -2.78
CA PRO A 78 10.64 -10.92 -4.06
C PRO A 78 9.47 -11.25 -4.99
N ALA A 79 8.25 -11.35 -4.44
CA ALA A 79 7.04 -11.62 -5.21
C ALA A 79 6.22 -10.36 -5.55
N ILE A 80 6.71 -9.16 -5.21
CA ILE A 80 6.03 -7.90 -5.51
C ILE A 80 6.78 -7.19 -6.64
N ASP A 81 6.10 -6.98 -7.75
CA ASP A 81 6.61 -6.23 -8.91
C ASP A 81 5.85 -4.92 -9.15
N SER A 82 4.79 -4.68 -8.38
CA SER A 82 3.83 -3.61 -8.62
C SER A 82 3.39 -2.94 -7.33
N ILE A 83 3.08 -1.64 -7.39
CA ILE A 83 2.43 -0.90 -6.31
C ILE A 83 1.08 -0.36 -6.79
N ALA A 84 0.04 -0.61 -6.00
CA ALA A 84 -1.27 -0.03 -6.24
C ALA A 84 -1.43 1.26 -5.43
N THR A 85 -1.54 2.41 -6.10
CA THR A 85 -1.61 3.71 -5.40
C THR A 85 -2.33 4.79 -6.19
N TYR A 86 -2.95 5.74 -5.48
CA TYR A 86 -3.44 7.01 -6.00
C TYR A 86 -2.61 8.21 -5.50
N ASP A 87 -1.52 7.97 -4.76
CA ASP A 87 -0.56 9.01 -4.34
C ASP A 87 0.50 9.18 -5.45
N ALA A 88 0.55 10.37 -6.04
CA ALA A 88 1.41 10.68 -7.19
C ALA A 88 2.91 10.67 -6.82
N GLU A 89 3.27 11.09 -5.60
CA GLU A 89 4.66 11.08 -5.16
C GLU A 89 5.13 9.63 -4.97
N LEU A 90 4.30 8.79 -4.34
CA LEU A 90 4.58 7.36 -4.20
C LEU A 90 4.71 6.67 -5.57
N ALA A 91 3.82 6.97 -6.51
CA ALA A 91 3.87 6.42 -7.87
C ALA A 91 5.19 6.76 -8.58
N ARG A 92 5.59 8.04 -8.59
CA ARG A 92 6.86 8.48 -9.20
C ARG A 92 8.07 7.77 -8.59
N VAL A 93 8.13 7.69 -7.26
CA VAL A 93 9.27 7.04 -6.59
C VAL A 93 9.26 5.53 -6.84
N ALA A 94 8.11 4.87 -6.89
CA ALA A 94 8.00 3.45 -7.18
C ALA A 94 8.59 3.08 -8.56
N GLU A 95 8.38 3.91 -9.58
CA GLU A 95 8.99 3.70 -10.91
C GLU A 95 10.53 3.81 -10.89
N LEU A 96 11.09 4.67 -10.05
CA LEU A 96 12.56 4.76 -9.87
C LEU A 96 13.12 3.45 -9.31
N TYR A 97 12.35 2.76 -8.46
CA TYR A 97 12.65 1.43 -7.93
C TYR A 97 12.19 0.28 -8.84
N LYS A 98 11.78 0.57 -10.09
CA LYS A 98 11.36 -0.41 -11.10
C LYS A 98 10.10 -1.21 -10.75
N LEU A 99 9.28 -0.69 -9.84
CA LEU A 99 7.94 -1.24 -9.62
C LEU A 99 6.97 -0.68 -10.67
N HIS A 100 6.05 -1.51 -11.14
CA HIS A 100 4.93 -1.06 -11.96
C HIS A 100 3.90 -0.32 -11.10
N VAL A 101 3.40 0.82 -11.58
CA VAL A 101 2.32 1.54 -10.92
C VAL A 101 0.98 1.07 -11.46
N VAL A 102 0.10 0.62 -10.57
CA VAL A 102 -1.27 0.22 -10.92
C VAL A 102 -2.26 1.15 -10.22
N THR A 103 -3.08 1.85 -11.00
CA THR A 103 -4.08 2.76 -10.43
C THR A 103 -5.43 2.55 -11.09
N PRO A 104 -6.33 1.76 -10.48
CA PRO A 104 -7.61 1.44 -11.10
C PRO A 104 -8.41 2.71 -11.47
N GLY A 105 -8.79 2.83 -12.73
CA GLY A 105 -9.59 3.94 -13.23
C GLY A 105 -8.80 5.19 -13.64
N LEU A 106 -7.47 5.20 -13.53
CA LEU A 106 -6.61 6.24 -14.11
C LEU A 106 -5.79 5.69 -15.28
N PRO A 107 -5.43 6.53 -16.27
CA PRO A 107 -4.58 6.12 -17.40
C PRO A 107 -3.14 5.85 -16.95
N ASP A 108 -2.39 5.07 -17.72
CA ASP A 108 -0.97 4.83 -17.47
C ASP A 108 -0.19 6.16 -17.46
N GLY A 109 0.71 6.33 -16.49
CA GLY A 109 1.55 7.52 -16.36
C GLY A 109 0.85 8.78 -15.83
N TRP A 110 -0.40 8.69 -15.34
CA TRP A 110 -1.17 9.81 -14.78
C TRP A 110 -0.41 10.64 -13.74
N HIS A 111 0.54 10.03 -13.03
CA HIS A 111 1.30 10.65 -11.97
C HIS A 111 2.43 11.56 -12.48
N ASN A 112 2.71 11.59 -13.79
CA ASN A 112 3.80 12.39 -14.38
C ASN A 112 3.37 13.77 -14.90
N GLU A 113 2.09 14.13 -14.73
CA GLU A 113 1.54 15.45 -15.06
C GLU A 113 1.82 16.50 -13.97
#